data_AF-A0A1I4TPB8-F1
#
_entry.id   AF-A0A1I4TPB8-F1
#
_cell.length_a   1.000
_cell.length_b   1.000
_cell.length_c   1.000
_cell.angle_alpha   90.00
_cell.angle_beta   90.00
_cell.angle_gamma   90.00
#
_symmetry.space_group_name_H-M   'P 1'
#
loop_
_entity.id
_entity.type
_entity.pdbx_description
1 polymer ?
#
loop_
_entity_poly.entity_id
_entity_poly.type
_entity_poly.pdbx_seq_one_letter_code
_entity_poly.pdbx_strand_id
1 'polypeptide(L)'
;MKKIIVFLTLFLTTYFVNAQSRSKCENLAANALYNSDYIKKMTKDWSQLIKENGGTGYGLQSNEADKGIYSFVMVQHYPDRDYNAVWLTVDVKNHVVFEENMADPALNKPFKLKKADWTKLKNCIN
;
A
#
# COMPACT_ATOMS: atom_id res chain seq x y z
N MET A 1 -45.84 13.78 -15.32
CA MET A 1 -44.55 14.03 -14.63
C MET A 1 -44.02 12.70 -14.08
N LYS A 2 -43.03 12.09 -14.73
CA LYS A 2 -42.32 10.90 -14.21
C LYS A 2 -40.84 11.22 -14.25
N LYS A 3 -40.25 11.54 -13.10
CA LYS A 3 -38.81 11.72 -12.96
C LYS A 3 -38.20 10.36 -12.67
N ILE A 4 -37.52 9.79 -13.66
CA ILE A 4 -36.64 8.63 -13.48
C ILE A 4 -35.39 9.17 -12.78
N ILE A 5 -35.28 8.93 -11.47
CA ILE A 5 -34.03 9.17 -10.75
C ILE A 5 -33.21 7.89 -10.91
N VAL A 6 -32.25 7.95 -11.82
CA VAL A 6 -31.20 6.96 -11.98
C VAL A 6 -30.40 6.93 -10.68
N PHE A 7 -30.58 5.87 -9.87
CA PHE A 7 -29.68 5.53 -8.78
C PHE A 7 -28.37 5.04 -9.42
N LEU A 8 -27.54 6.00 -9.82
CA LEU A 8 -26.17 5.79 -10.18
C LEU A 8 -25.45 5.43 -8.87
N THR A 9 -25.38 4.14 -8.57
CA THR A 9 -24.50 3.59 -7.52
C THR A 9 -23.06 3.80 -7.97
N LEU A 10 -22.59 5.05 -7.91
CA LEU A 10 -21.20 5.32 -7.59
C LEU A 10 -21.00 4.75 -6.18
N PHE A 11 -20.59 3.49 -6.12
CA PHE A 11 -19.84 2.99 -4.98
C PHE A 11 -18.58 3.84 -4.92
N LEU A 12 -18.71 4.97 -4.21
CA LEU A 12 -17.61 5.64 -3.56
C LEU A 12 -16.89 4.58 -2.74
N THR A 13 -15.84 4.00 -3.31
CA THR A 13 -14.74 3.45 -2.54
C THR A 13 -14.06 4.63 -1.89
N THR A 14 -14.72 5.21 -0.88
CA THR A 14 -14.08 6.02 0.15
C THR A 14 -13.06 5.11 0.79
N TYR A 15 -11.86 5.16 0.23
CA TYR A 15 -10.63 4.74 0.87
C TYR A 15 -10.75 5.10 2.35
N PHE A 16 -10.70 4.10 3.21
CA PHE A 16 -10.45 4.28 4.63
C PHE A 16 -9.01 4.81 4.79
N VAL A 17 -8.80 6.08 4.40
CA VAL A 17 -7.63 6.89 4.73
C VAL A 17 -8.05 7.77 5.89
N ASN A 18 -8.13 7.19 7.09
CA ASN A 18 -8.17 7.96 8.33
C ASN A 18 -7.59 7.10 9.45
N ALA A 19 -6.30 7.36 9.78
CA ALA A 19 -5.74 7.38 11.15
C ALA A 19 -4.21 7.15 11.19
N GLN A 20 -3.44 7.97 10.45
CA GLN A 20 -2.08 8.38 10.81
C GLN A 20 -1.71 9.48 9.82
N SER A 21 -1.36 10.67 10.30
CA SER A 21 -0.98 11.79 9.43
C SER A 21 0.31 11.43 8.68
N ARG A 22 0.19 10.80 7.52
CA ARG A 22 1.31 10.53 6.63
C ARG A 22 1.85 11.84 6.10
N SER A 23 3.15 12.06 6.29
CA SER A 23 3.90 13.07 5.58
C SER A 23 3.68 12.94 4.07
N LYS A 24 3.89 14.04 3.34
CA LYS A 24 3.84 14.03 1.87
C LYS A 24 4.70 12.91 1.28
N CYS A 25 5.83 12.61 1.91
CA CYS A 25 6.79 11.62 1.44
C CYS A 25 6.36 10.19 1.72
N GLU A 26 5.76 9.91 2.88
CA GLU A 26 5.12 8.61 3.14
C GLU A 26 3.98 8.35 2.14
N ASN A 27 3.19 9.37 1.80
CA ASN A 27 2.14 9.23 0.77
C ASN A 27 2.73 8.94 -0.62
N LEU A 28 3.83 9.57 -0.98
CA LEU A 28 4.53 9.27 -2.24
C LEU A 28 5.08 7.84 -2.25
N ALA A 29 5.65 7.37 -1.14
CA ALA A 29 6.20 6.02 -1.03
C ALA A 29 5.09 4.96 -1.09
N ALA A 30 3.98 5.16 -0.35
CA ALA A 30 2.81 4.28 -0.41
C ALA A 30 2.23 4.20 -1.83
N ASN A 31 2.09 5.34 -2.52
CA ASN A 31 1.63 5.38 -3.90
C ASN A 31 2.60 4.67 -4.86
N ALA A 32 3.90 4.78 -4.64
CA ALA A 32 4.89 4.08 -5.45
C ALA A 32 4.78 2.55 -5.27
N LEU A 33 4.58 2.09 -4.02
CA LEU A 33 4.34 0.67 -3.71
C LEU A 33 3.09 0.15 -4.41
N TYR A 34 1.93 0.80 -4.24
CA TYR A 34 0.68 0.42 -4.91
C TYR A 34 0.77 0.37 -6.44
N ASN A 35 1.62 1.23 -7.02
CA ASN A 35 1.81 1.29 -8.47
C ASN A 35 2.81 0.28 -9.02
N SER A 36 3.59 -0.37 -8.15
CA SER A 36 4.60 -1.36 -8.54
C SER A 36 3.94 -2.64 -9.08
N ASP A 37 4.60 -3.28 -10.05
CA ASP A 37 4.11 -4.54 -10.62
C ASP A 37 4.16 -5.69 -9.61
N TYR A 38 5.10 -5.62 -8.65
CA TYR A 38 5.23 -6.58 -7.56
C TYR A 38 3.99 -6.61 -6.68
N ILE A 39 3.59 -5.45 -6.15
CA ILE A 39 2.40 -5.34 -5.27
C ILE A 39 1.13 -5.67 -6.05
N LYS A 40 0.97 -5.17 -7.29
CA LYS A 40 -0.19 -5.51 -8.13
C LYS A 40 -0.32 -7.00 -8.38
N LYS A 41 0.79 -7.70 -8.61
CA LYS A 41 0.80 -9.15 -8.78
C LYS A 41 0.45 -9.87 -7.47
N MET A 42 0.99 -9.40 -6.35
CA MET A 42 0.73 -9.98 -5.02
C MET A 42 -0.74 -9.83 -4.61
N THR A 43 -1.36 -8.68 -4.87
CA THR A 43 -2.73 -8.37 -4.45
C THR A 43 -3.79 -8.68 -5.49
N LYS A 44 -3.42 -9.30 -6.63
CA LYS A 44 -4.30 -9.49 -7.80
C LYS A 44 -5.63 -10.21 -7.45
N ASP A 45 -5.58 -11.17 -6.52
CA ASP A 45 -6.73 -12.00 -6.13
C ASP A 45 -7.37 -11.53 -4.83
N TRP A 46 -6.78 -10.53 -4.14
CA TRP A 46 -7.19 -10.16 -2.80
C TRP A 46 -8.62 -9.61 -2.76
N SER A 47 -9.04 -8.84 -3.76
CA SER A 47 -10.41 -8.34 -3.85
C SER A 47 -11.44 -9.48 -3.89
N GLN A 48 -11.13 -10.56 -4.61
CA GLN A 48 -11.98 -11.74 -4.67
C GLN A 48 -11.96 -12.50 -3.34
N LEU A 49 -10.76 -12.75 -2.78
CA LEU A 49 -10.62 -13.43 -1.48
C LEU A 49 -11.35 -12.69 -0.36
N ILE A 50 -11.24 -11.37 -0.31
CA ILE A 50 -11.95 -10.50 0.64
C ILE A 50 -13.46 -10.68 0.46
N LYS A 51 -13.98 -10.62 -0.77
CA LYS A 51 -15.42 -10.81 -1.02
C LYS A 51 -15.91 -12.20 -0.60
N GLU A 52 -15.15 -13.24 -0.89
CA GLU A 52 -15.53 -14.65 -0.60
C GLU A 52 -15.50 -14.97 0.90
N ASN A 53 -14.63 -14.31 1.65
CA ASN A 53 -14.40 -14.58 3.06
C ASN A 53 -14.93 -13.48 4.00
N GLY A 54 -15.73 -12.54 3.47
CA GLY A 54 -16.36 -11.47 4.24
C GLY A 54 -15.41 -10.38 4.73
N GLY A 55 -14.25 -10.21 4.08
CA GLY A 55 -13.28 -9.17 4.39
C GLY A 55 -13.80 -7.75 4.10
N THR A 56 -13.17 -6.76 4.73
CA THR A 56 -13.53 -5.34 4.62
C THR A 56 -12.61 -4.53 3.70
N GLY A 57 -11.42 -5.04 3.39
CA GLY A 57 -10.50 -4.39 2.46
C GLY A 57 -9.03 -4.81 2.64
N TYR A 58 -8.11 -4.05 2.06
CA TYR A 58 -6.68 -4.15 2.36
C TYR A 58 -6.03 -2.78 2.26
N GLY A 59 -4.94 -2.58 2.99
CA GLY A 59 -4.28 -1.29 3.10
C GLY A 59 -2.80 -1.40 3.42
N LEU A 60 -2.02 -0.41 2.98
CA LEU A 60 -0.71 -0.13 3.54
C LEU A 60 -0.92 0.70 4.79
N GLN A 61 -0.30 0.31 5.90
CA GLN A 61 -0.19 1.07 7.14
C GLN A 61 1.25 1.57 7.26
N SER A 62 1.45 2.82 7.68
CA SER A 62 2.82 3.31 7.91
C SER A 62 3.37 2.62 9.14
N ASN A 63 4.61 2.19 9.09
CA ASN A 63 5.36 1.81 10.28
C ASN A 63 6.50 2.80 10.49
N GLU A 64 6.94 2.98 11.74
CA GLU A 64 8.03 3.87 12.15
C GLU A 64 9.09 4.04 11.04
N ALA A 65 9.32 5.30 10.64
CA ALA A 65 10.09 5.63 9.46
C ALA A 65 11.12 6.71 9.78
N ASP A 66 12.35 6.50 9.31
CA ASP A 66 13.40 7.51 9.32
C ASP A 66 13.30 8.40 8.08
N LYS A 67 13.81 9.64 8.14
CA LYS A 67 13.87 10.51 6.96
C LYS A 67 14.61 9.78 5.82
N GLY A 68 13.90 9.53 4.72
CA GLY A 68 14.41 8.84 3.52
C GLY A 68 14.27 7.32 3.52
N ILE A 69 13.71 6.71 4.57
CA ILE A 69 13.40 5.28 4.66
C ILE A 69 11.94 5.16 5.10
N TYR A 70 11.08 4.62 4.24
CA TYR A 70 9.65 4.53 4.50
C TYR A 70 9.23 3.07 4.61
N SER A 71 8.78 2.67 5.79
CA SER A 71 8.35 1.29 6.07
C SER A 71 6.83 1.20 6.15
N PHE A 72 6.27 0.11 5.62
CA PHE A 72 4.84 -0.12 5.56
C PHE A 72 4.50 -1.57 5.89
N VAL A 73 3.35 -1.77 6.51
CA VAL A 73 2.72 -3.09 6.63
C VAL A 73 1.51 -3.12 5.71
N MET A 74 1.49 -4.03 4.74
CA MET A 74 0.32 -4.30 3.92
C MET A 74 -0.51 -5.39 4.58
N VAL A 75 -1.79 -5.10 4.84
CA VAL A 75 -2.67 -6.00 5.61
C VAL A 75 -3.97 -6.22 4.85
N GLN A 76 -4.48 -7.46 4.87
CA GLN A 76 -5.85 -7.77 4.50
C GLN A 76 -6.76 -7.69 5.74
N HIS A 77 -7.78 -6.86 5.68
CA HIS A 77 -8.71 -6.63 6.78
C HIS A 77 -9.93 -7.54 6.67
N TYR A 78 -10.23 -8.25 7.77
CA TYR A 78 -11.45 -9.02 7.97
C TYR A 78 -12.18 -8.51 9.22
N PRO A 79 -13.51 -8.75 9.35
CA PRO A 79 -14.33 -8.17 10.42
C PRO A 79 -13.77 -8.39 11.83
N ASP A 80 -13.21 -9.57 12.10
CA ASP A 80 -12.73 -9.95 13.44
C ASP A 80 -11.20 -10.10 13.53
N ARG A 81 -10.46 -9.95 12.41
CA ARG A 81 -9.04 -10.34 12.34
C ARG A 81 -8.32 -9.77 11.11
N ASP A 82 -7.05 -9.42 11.28
CA ASP A 82 -6.17 -9.01 10.18
C ASP A 82 -5.34 -10.21 9.66
N TYR A 83 -5.26 -10.38 8.35
CA TYR A 83 -4.53 -11.47 7.66
C TYR A 83 -3.42 -10.94 6.77
N ASN A 84 -2.41 -11.79 6.55
CA ASN A 84 -1.39 -11.61 5.52
C ASN A 84 -0.68 -10.25 5.60
N ALA A 85 -0.03 -10.01 6.75
CA ALA A 85 0.83 -8.86 6.95
C ALA A 85 2.13 -9.01 6.14
N VAL A 86 2.32 -8.15 5.14
CA VAL A 86 3.54 -8.07 4.34
C VAL A 86 4.25 -6.78 4.67
N TRP A 87 5.49 -6.88 5.16
CA TRP A 87 6.32 -5.74 5.52
C TRP A 87 7.10 -5.28 4.29
N LEU A 88 7.12 -3.97 4.04
CA LEU A 88 7.67 -3.37 2.83
C LEU A 88 8.50 -2.14 3.20
N THR A 89 9.74 -2.07 2.72
CA THR A 89 10.59 -0.89 2.89
C THR A 89 10.87 -0.21 1.55
N VAL A 90 10.73 1.12 1.51
CA VAL A 90 11.26 1.98 0.45
C VAL A 90 12.43 2.77 1.02
N ASP A 91 13.65 2.34 0.75
CA ASP A 91 14.87 3.06 1.10
C ASP A 91 15.29 3.94 -0.08
N VAL A 92 14.95 5.23 0.05
CA VAL A 92 15.26 6.20 -1.00
C VAL A 92 16.75 6.53 -1.03
N LYS A 93 17.44 6.50 0.12
CA LYS A 93 18.87 6.85 0.22
C LYS A 93 19.72 5.87 -0.58
N ASN A 94 19.43 4.58 -0.42
CA ASN A 94 20.14 3.51 -1.12
C ASN A 94 19.48 3.12 -2.45
N HIS A 95 18.36 3.76 -2.80
CA HIS A 95 17.62 3.51 -4.04
C HIS A 95 17.15 2.05 -4.19
N VAL A 96 16.68 1.46 -3.08
CA VAL A 96 16.20 0.08 -3.02
C VAL A 96 14.79 0.01 -2.47
N VAL A 97 14.05 -1.00 -2.91
CA VAL A 97 12.73 -1.35 -2.37
C VAL A 97 12.66 -2.86 -2.21
N PHE A 98 12.09 -3.33 -1.11
CA PHE A 98 12.01 -4.75 -0.82
C PHE A 98 10.84 -5.10 0.08
N GLU A 99 10.38 -6.34 -0.04
CA GLU A 99 9.59 -7.02 0.99
C GLU A 99 10.54 -7.52 2.09
N GLU A 100 10.23 -7.17 3.33
CA GLU A 100 11.01 -7.57 4.49
C GLU A 100 10.71 -9.02 4.84
N ASN A 101 11.77 -9.77 5.15
CA ASN A 101 11.65 -11.05 5.81
C ASN A 101 11.91 -10.84 7.31
N MET A 102 10.85 -11.00 8.11
CA MET A 102 10.90 -10.75 9.56
C MET A 102 11.81 -11.72 10.33
N ALA A 103 12.19 -12.85 9.73
CA ALA A 103 13.08 -13.82 10.36
C ALA A 103 14.56 -13.56 10.02
N ASP A 104 14.86 -13.12 8.80
CA ASP A 104 16.23 -12.88 8.35
C ASP A 104 16.30 -11.79 7.25
N PRO A 105 16.91 -10.62 7.52
CA PRO A 105 17.10 -9.56 6.52
C PRO A 105 17.85 -9.98 5.26
N ALA A 106 18.71 -11.01 5.33
CA ALA A 106 19.40 -11.54 4.16
C ALA A 106 18.43 -12.18 3.13
N LEU A 107 17.22 -12.50 3.57
CA LEU A 107 16.15 -13.07 2.75
C LEU A 107 15.12 -12.03 2.29
N ASN A 108 15.39 -10.74 2.47
CA ASN A 108 14.56 -9.66 1.91
C ASN A 108 14.42 -9.83 0.39
N LYS A 109 13.21 -9.59 -0.13
CA LYS A 109 12.91 -9.78 -1.55
C LYS A 109 12.91 -8.42 -2.26
N PRO A 110 13.98 -8.05 -2.98
CA PRO A 110 14.01 -6.79 -3.70
C PRO A 110 13.05 -6.81 -4.87
N PHE A 111 12.45 -5.66 -5.15
CA PHE A 111 11.65 -5.43 -6.36
C PHE A 111 11.93 -4.05 -6.93
N LYS A 112 11.20 -3.65 -7.98
CA LYS A 112 11.43 -2.40 -8.69
C LYS A 112 10.22 -1.47 -8.59
N LEU A 113 10.48 -0.21 -8.25
CA LEU A 113 9.53 0.89 -8.47
C LEU A 113 9.71 1.46 -9.88
N LYS A 114 8.70 2.19 -10.36
CA LYS A 114 8.78 2.90 -11.63
C LYS A 114 9.75 4.08 -11.52
N LYS A 115 10.48 4.37 -12.62
CA LYS A 115 11.41 5.51 -12.70
C LYS A 115 10.77 6.84 -12.29
N ALA A 116 9.52 7.08 -12.69
CA ALA A 116 8.79 8.30 -12.36
C ALA A 116 8.54 8.46 -10.85
N ASP A 117 8.30 7.35 -10.14
CA ASP A 117 8.05 7.39 -8.70
C ASP A 117 9.35 7.64 -7.94
N TRP A 118 10.46 7.05 -8.39
CA TRP A 118 11.79 7.37 -7.87
C TRP A 118 12.14 8.84 -8.00
N THR A 119 11.82 9.49 -9.13
CA THR A 119 12.05 10.93 -9.31
C THR A 119 11.29 11.76 -8.26
N LYS A 120 10.05 11.39 -7.93
CA LYS A 120 9.26 12.09 -6.90
C LYS A 120 9.87 11.89 -5.51
N LEU A 121 10.28 10.66 -5.21
CA LEU A 121 10.82 10.28 -3.90
C LEU A 121 12.18 10.90 -3.60
N LYS A 122 13.02 11.19 -4.60
CA LYS A 122 14.31 11.86 -4.39
C LYS A 122 14.19 13.20 -3.65
N ASN A 123 13.08 13.92 -3.84
CA ASN A 123 12.82 15.19 -3.14
C ASN A 123 12.49 15.02 -1.65
N CYS A 124 12.41 13.79 -1.15
CA CYS A 124 12.08 13.46 0.23
C CYS A 124 13.28 13.15 1.11
N ILE A 125 14.49 13.14 0.55
CA ILE A 125 15.74 12.97 1.31
C ILE A 125 16.37 14.32 1.64
N ASN A 126 16.19 15.31 0.76
CA ASN A 126 16.72 16.66 0.89
C ASN A 126 16.09 17.39 2.10
#